data_AF-A0A973JZE5-F1
#
_entry.id   AF-A0A973JZE5-F1
#
_cell.length_a   1.000
_cell.length_b   1.000
_cell.length_c   1.000
_cell.angle_alpha   90.00
_cell.angle_beta   90.00
_cell.angle_gamma   90.00
#
_symmetry.space_group_name_H-M   'P 1'
#
loop_
_entity.id
_entity.type
_entity.pdbx_description
1 polymer ?
#
loop_
_entity_poly.entity_id
_entity_poly.type
_entity_poly.pdbx_seq_one_letter_code
_entity_poly.pdbx_strand_id
1 'polypeptide(L)'
;YLSAAPEGLSAAVITGGLPSLDAHADDVYRAAYPRIERKVAAHYARYPQDVERARRIADHLLHHEVVLPNGYRLTVEAFQSLGIVLGGGEGSHRLHFLLEHAFVRTPQGPALSDAFQEEVQGLLSYAGHPLYALVHEAIYGQDHRPTAWSAERVRAEFPQFDAAKTLTGDGPLLFTGESIHPWMFDSDPALRPLRETAELLAARTDWRPLYDADRLAANEVPVAAAVYHDDMYVDTAHSLRTARAIRGLRTWVTDEFEHDGVRAGGPRVLDRLLALTRDEA
;
A
#
# COMPACT_ATOMS: atom_id res chain seq x y z
N TYR A 1 19.42 -3.17 9.90
CA TYR A 1 20.84 -3.58 10.00
C TYR A 1 21.78 -2.40 10.17
N LEU A 2 21.79 -1.40 9.27
CA LEU A 2 22.69 -0.23 9.36
C LEU A 2 22.69 0.46 10.73
N SER A 3 21.52 0.56 11.38
CA SER A 3 21.41 1.17 12.72
C SER A 3 21.79 0.24 13.89
N ALA A 4 21.80 -1.09 13.72
CA ALA A 4 21.93 -2.03 14.85
C ALA A 4 23.26 -2.81 14.83
N ALA A 5 23.71 -3.20 13.63
CA ALA A 5 24.91 -4.01 13.42
C ALA A 5 25.57 -3.71 12.04
N PRO A 6 25.96 -2.45 11.76
CA PRO A 6 26.65 -2.07 10.53
C PRO A 6 27.99 -2.79 10.33
N GLU A 7 28.67 -3.22 11.40
CA GLU A 7 29.97 -3.92 11.32
C GLU A 7 29.87 -5.28 10.61
N GLY A 8 28.65 -5.85 10.54
CA GLY A 8 28.38 -7.09 9.82
C GLY A 8 28.10 -6.91 8.33
N LEU A 9 28.16 -5.67 7.80
CA LEU A 9 27.79 -5.36 6.43
C LEU A 9 28.99 -4.90 5.61
N SER A 10 29.15 -5.46 4.42
CA SER A 10 30.08 -4.95 3.41
C SER A 10 29.45 -3.86 2.52
N ALA A 11 28.14 -3.93 2.30
CA ALA A 11 27.33 -2.93 1.60
C ALA A 11 25.85 -3.14 1.93
N ALA A 12 25.01 -2.12 1.67
CA ALA A 12 23.55 -2.22 1.74
C ALA A 12 22.90 -1.68 0.46
N VAL A 13 21.99 -2.46 -0.12
CA VAL A 13 21.18 -2.09 -1.28
C VAL A 13 19.72 -2.05 -0.86
N ILE A 14 19.06 -0.92 -1.12
CA ILE A 14 17.69 -0.66 -0.69
C ILE A 14 16.81 -0.40 -1.92
N THR A 15 15.68 -1.08 -2.01
CA THR A 15 14.73 -0.97 -3.13
C THR A 15 13.32 -0.76 -2.59
N GLY A 16 12.48 -0.03 -3.33
CA GLY A 16 11.12 0.30 -2.88
C GLY A 16 11.05 1.50 -1.93
N GLY A 17 12.02 2.43 -2.04
CA GLY A 17 12.09 3.63 -1.20
C GLY A 17 12.73 3.40 0.17
N LEU A 18 12.80 4.47 0.96
CA LEU A 18 13.40 4.48 2.30
C LEU A 18 12.32 4.82 3.33
N PRO A 19 12.20 4.04 4.43
CA PRO A 19 11.26 4.38 5.49
C PRO A 19 11.67 5.68 6.19
N SER A 20 10.71 6.42 6.74
CA SER A 20 11.03 7.55 7.59
C SER A 20 11.66 7.07 8.91
N LEU A 21 12.64 7.82 9.40
CA LEU A 21 13.33 7.50 10.65
C LEU A 21 12.55 7.92 11.90
N ASP A 22 11.57 8.80 11.75
CA ASP A 22 10.96 9.56 12.85
C ASP A 22 9.45 9.83 12.66
N ALA A 23 8.90 9.62 11.46
CA ALA A 23 7.48 9.87 11.21
C ALA A 23 6.59 8.87 11.96
N HIS A 24 5.46 9.38 12.46
CA HIS A 24 4.38 8.54 12.94
C HIS A 24 3.56 8.01 11.75
N ALA A 25 2.88 6.87 11.92
CA ALA A 25 2.01 6.28 10.90
C ALA A 25 1.03 7.30 10.29
N ASP A 26 0.44 8.14 11.14
CA ASP A 26 -0.40 9.27 10.72
C ASP A 26 0.21 10.12 9.59
N ASP A 27 1.49 10.51 9.74
CA ASP A 27 2.16 11.40 8.79
C ASP A 27 2.42 10.69 7.46
N VAL A 28 2.69 9.39 7.52
CA VAL A 28 2.84 8.53 6.34
C VAL A 28 1.52 8.43 5.58
N TYR A 29 0.41 8.16 6.27
CA TYR A 29 -0.91 8.05 5.63
C TYR A 29 -1.41 9.40 5.10
N ARG A 30 -1.20 10.51 5.82
CA ARG A 30 -1.56 11.86 5.31
C ARG A 30 -0.79 12.20 4.04
N ALA A 31 0.49 11.80 3.96
CA ALA A 31 1.26 11.95 2.73
C ALA A 31 0.75 11.02 1.61
N ALA A 32 0.29 9.82 1.95
CA ALA A 32 -0.15 8.81 0.99
C ALA A 32 -1.43 9.17 0.24
N TYR A 33 -2.48 9.65 0.92
CA TYR A 33 -3.79 9.89 0.29
C TYR A 33 -3.75 10.79 -0.96
N PRO A 34 -3.04 11.93 -0.97
CA PRO A 34 -2.88 12.71 -2.20
C PRO A 34 -2.20 11.95 -3.35
N ARG A 35 -1.22 11.07 -3.06
CA ARG A 35 -0.58 10.25 -4.10
C ARG A 35 -1.52 9.15 -4.60
N ILE A 36 -2.26 8.52 -3.71
CA ILE A 36 -3.30 7.54 -4.06
C ILE A 36 -4.34 8.17 -4.98
N GLU A 37 -4.85 9.36 -4.63
CA GLU A 37 -5.83 10.09 -5.43
C GLU A 37 -5.28 10.39 -6.84
N ARG A 38 -4.02 10.83 -6.96
CA ARG A 38 -3.36 11.04 -8.26
C ARG A 38 -3.28 9.75 -9.08
N LYS A 39 -2.93 8.61 -8.48
CA LYS A 39 -2.87 7.32 -9.19
C LYS A 39 -4.25 6.86 -9.67
N VAL A 40 -5.30 7.05 -8.85
CA VAL A 40 -6.68 6.75 -9.24
C VAL A 40 -7.14 7.68 -10.37
N ALA A 41 -6.85 8.97 -10.29
CA ALA A 41 -7.17 9.92 -11.35
C ALA A 41 -6.46 9.56 -12.67
N ALA A 42 -5.18 9.16 -12.61
CA ALA A 42 -4.44 8.70 -13.77
C ALA A 42 -5.03 7.40 -14.37
N HIS A 43 -5.48 6.47 -13.54
CA HIS A 43 -6.19 5.27 -13.98
C HIS A 43 -7.48 5.63 -14.74
N TYR A 44 -8.32 6.51 -14.20
CA TYR A 44 -9.55 6.93 -14.87
C TYR A 44 -9.32 7.80 -16.11
N ALA A 45 -8.25 8.60 -16.14
CA ALA A 45 -7.86 9.31 -17.36
C ALA A 45 -7.46 8.32 -18.48
N ARG A 46 -6.82 7.20 -18.13
CA ARG A 46 -6.48 6.12 -19.06
C ARG A 46 -7.69 5.28 -19.47
N TYR A 47 -8.60 5.02 -18.53
CA TYR A 47 -9.81 4.21 -18.73
C TYR A 47 -11.08 4.93 -18.23
N PRO A 48 -11.60 5.91 -18.99
CA PRO A 48 -12.75 6.70 -18.55
C PRO A 48 -14.02 5.87 -18.25
N GLN A 49 -14.21 4.76 -18.95
CA GLN A 49 -15.32 3.82 -18.74
C GLN A 49 -15.30 3.14 -17.36
N ASP A 50 -14.14 3.08 -16.71
CA ASP A 50 -14.01 2.42 -15.41
C ASP A 50 -14.59 3.24 -14.27
N VAL A 51 -14.81 4.55 -14.48
CA VAL A 51 -15.55 5.40 -13.52
C VAL A 51 -16.93 4.83 -13.27
N GLU A 52 -17.70 4.57 -14.33
CA GLU A 52 -19.06 4.05 -14.23
C GLU A 52 -19.06 2.58 -13.76
N ARG A 53 -18.10 1.77 -14.23
CA ARG A 53 -17.98 0.37 -13.79
C ARG A 53 -17.71 0.26 -12.30
N ALA A 54 -16.75 1.03 -11.79
CA ALA A 54 -16.41 1.04 -10.37
C ALA A 54 -17.59 1.55 -9.52
N ARG A 55 -18.27 2.63 -9.95
CA ARG A 55 -19.47 3.14 -9.28
C ARG A 55 -20.57 2.09 -9.20
N ARG A 56 -20.85 1.39 -10.31
CA ARG A 56 -21.88 0.34 -10.36
C ARG A 56 -21.57 -0.84 -9.44
N ILE A 57 -20.32 -1.27 -9.35
CA ILE A 57 -19.92 -2.34 -8.41
C ILE A 57 -20.09 -1.86 -6.97
N ALA A 58 -19.59 -0.67 -6.65
CA ALA A 58 -19.71 -0.10 -5.30
C ALA A 58 -21.17 0.10 -4.87
N ASP A 59 -22.03 0.59 -5.76
CA ASP A 59 -23.48 0.71 -5.52
C ASP A 59 -24.12 -0.66 -5.24
N HIS A 60 -23.75 -1.70 -6.01
CA HIS A 60 -24.21 -3.06 -5.75
C HIS A 60 -23.80 -3.54 -4.35
N LEU A 61 -22.54 -3.33 -3.96
CA LEU A 61 -22.00 -3.75 -2.66
C LEU A 61 -22.58 -2.97 -1.46
N LEU A 62 -23.07 -1.74 -1.67
CA LEU A 62 -23.77 -0.98 -0.63
C LEU A 62 -25.18 -1.53 -0.35
N HIS A 63 -25.84 -2.09 -1.37
CA HIS A 63 -27.23 -2.54 -1.27
C HIS A 63 -27.39 -4.06 -1.11
N HIS A 64 -26.31 -4.82 -1.28
CA HIS A 64 -26.32 -6.28 -1.20
C HIS A 64 -25.18 -6.79 -0.34
N GLU A 65 -25.47 -7.75 0.53
CA GLU A 65 -24.44 -8.49 1.24
C GLU A 65 -23.82 -9.52 0.30
N VAL A 66 -22.54 -9.32 -0.05
CA VAL A 66 -21.79 -10.21 -0.93
C VAL A 66 -20.74 -10.96 -0.12
N VAL A 67 -20.77 -12.29 -0.21
CA VAL A 67 -19.77 -13.18 0.37
C VAL A 67 -19.12 -13.96 -0.76
N LEU A 68 -17.79 -13.83 -0.88
CA LEU A 68 -16.98 -14.50 -1.90
C LEU A 68 -16.88 -16.00 -1.61
N PRO A 69 -16.49 -16.84 -2.59
CA PRO A 69 -16.41 -18.29 -2.43
C PRO A 69 -15.56 -18.78 -1.24
N ASN A 70 -14.50 -18.04 -0.89
CA ASN A 70 -13.66 -18.32 0.28
C ASN A 70 -14.25 -17.85 1.63
N GLY A 71 -15.46 -17.30 1.65
CA GLY A 71 -16.12 -16.76 2.85
C GLY A 71 -15.75 -15.31 3.19
N TYR A 72 -14.97 -14.65 2.34
CA TYR A 72 -14.64 -13.22 2.49
C TYR A 72 -15.88 -12.36 2.27
N ARG A 73 -16.17 -11.46 3.20
CA ARG A 73 -17.27 -10.50 3.07
C ARG A 73 -16.80 -9.31 2.22
N LEU A 74 -17.25 -9.23 0.98
CA LEU A 74 -16.88 -8.17 0.06
C LEU A 74 -17.72 -6.92 0.35
N THR A 75 -17.18 -5.99 1.13
CA THR A 75 -17.78 -4.66 1.34
C THR A 75 -17.28 -3.66 0.30
N VAL A 76 -17.86 -2.45 0.28
CA VAL A 76 -17.38 -1.39 -0.61
C VAL A 76 -15.96 -0.94 -0.26
N GLU A 77 -15.59 -0.93 1.02
CA GLU A 77 -14.24 -0.61 1.49
C GLU A 77 -13.23 -1.67 1.04
N ALA A 78 -13.61 -2.95 1.12
CA ALA A 78 -12.79 -4.04 0.59
C ALA A 78 -12.62 -3.95 -0.94
N PHE A 79 -13.67 -3.54 -1.66
CA PHE A 79 -13.56 -3.26 -3.09
C PHE A 79 -12.63 -2.06 -3.38
N GLN A 80 -12.72 -0.97 -2.59
CA GLN A 80 -11.82 0.17 -2.72
C GLN A 80 -10.35 -0.22 -2.50
N SER A 81 -10.05 -1.19 -1.62
CA SER A 81 -8.67 -1.62 -1.37
C SER A 81 -8.01 -2.37 -2.53
N LEU A 82 -8.77 -2.76 -3.56
CA LEU A 82 -8.19 -3.26 -4.82
C LEU A 82 -7.30 -2.22 -5.51
N GLY A 83 -7.44 -0.92 -5.18
CA GLY A 83 -6.57 0.13 -5.70
C GLY A 83 -5.10 -0.03 -5.32
N ILE A 84 -4.76 -0.90 -4.35
CA ILE A 84 -3.38 -1.26 -4.06
C ILE A 84 -2.63 -1.64 -5.34
N VAL A 85 -3.28 -2.31 -6.31
CA VAL A 85 -2.61 -2.72 -7.55
C VAL A 85 -2.03 -1.57 -8.35
N LEU A 86 -2.54 -0.34 -8.19
CA LEU A 86 -2.11 0.86 -8.92
C LEU A 86 -0.68 1.32 -8.59
N GLY A 87 -0.05 0.76 -7.54
CA GLY A 87 1.36 1.05 -7.22
C GLY A 87 2.37 0.24 -8.03
N GLY A 88 1.93 -0.64 -8.93
CA GLY A 88 2.79 -1.35 -9.88
C GLY A 88 2.58 -0.91 -11.33
N GLY A 89 3.58 -1.12 -12.19
CA GLY A 89 3.57 -0.65 -13.59
C GLY A 89 2.34 -1.09 -14.41
N GLU A 90 1.93 -2.35 -14.24
CA GLU A 90 0.77 -2.93 -14.92
C GLU A 90 -0.54 -2.79 -14.13
N GLY A 91 -0.51 -2.09 -12.99
CA GLY A 91 -1.62 -1.97 -12.05
C GLY A 91 -2.91 -1.48 -12.66
N SER A 92 -2.82 -0.40 -13.45
CA SER A 92 -3.98 0.18 -14.14
C SER A 92 -4.60 -0.77 -15.16
N HIS A 93 -3.79 -1.57 -15.86
CA HIS A 93 -4.27 -2.55 -16.83
C HIS A 93 -5.00 -3.69 -16.12
N ARG A 94 -4.40 -4.19 -15.03
CA ARG A 94 -5.00 -5.25 -14.21
C ARG A 94 -6.35 -4.82 -13.61
N LEU A 95 -6.42 -3.61 -13.03
CA LEU A 95 -7.67 -3.09 -12.50
C LEU A 95 -8.72 -2.94 -13.59
N HIS A 96 -8.34 -2.43 -14.77
CA HIS A 96 -9.24 -2.29 -15.90
C HIS A 96 -9.90 -3.63 -16.32
N PHE A 97 -9.08 -4.67 -16.50
CA PHE A 97 -9.59 -5.99 -16.89
C PHE A 97 -10.50 -6.60 -15.82
N LEU A 98 -10.17 -6.40 -14.54
CA LEU A 98 -11.00 -6.83 -13.42
C LEU A 98 -12.40 -6.17 -13.47
N LEU A 99 -12.46 -4.87 -13.75
CA LEU A 99 -13.71 -4.11 -13.78
C LEU A 99 -14.57 -4.39 -15.01
N GLU A 100 -13.97 -4.78 -16.15
CA GLU A 100 -14.65 -4.95 -17.43
C GLU A 100 -15.76 -6.01 -17.41
N HIS A 101 -15.56 -7.11 -16.67
CA HIS A 101 -16.45 -8.27 -16.65
C HIS A 101 -17.02 -8.59 -15.26
N ALA A 102 -17.17 -7.55 -14.43
CA ALA A 102 -17.66 -7.71 -13.06
C ALA A 102 -19.07 -8.31 -12.97
N PHE A 103 -19.95 -8.06 -13.95
CA PHE A 103 -21.34 -8.53 -13.93
C PHE A 103 -21.68 -9.45 -15.11
N VAL A 104 -22.50 -10.46 -14.83
CA VAL A 104 -23.19 -11.30 -15.82
C VAL A 104 -24.71 -11.14 -15.70
N ARG A 105 -25.44 -11.46 -16.77
CA ARG A 105 -26.91 -11.45 -16.75
C ARG A 105 -27.41 -12.82 -16.27
N THR A 106 -28.30 -12.81 -15.29
CA THR A 106 -29.01 -14.00 -14.80
C THR A 106 -30.53 -13.79 -14.95
N PRO A 107 -31.35 -14.85 -14.86
CA PRO A 107 -32.81 -14.70 -14.84
C PRO A 107 -33.33 -13.80 -13.70
N GLN A 108 -32.57 -13.65 -12.61
CA GLN A 108 -32.88 -12.82 -11.46
C GLN A 108 -32.34 -11.38 -11.58
N GLY A 109 -31.65 -11.05 -12.67
CA GLY A 109 -31.02 -9.76 -12.91
C GLY A 109 -29.49 -9.84 -13.02
N PRO A 110 -28.80 -8.69 -13.09
CA PRO A 110 -27.35 -8.66 -13.06
C PRO A 110 -26.80 -9.24 -11.74
N ALA A 111 -25.81 -10.13 -11.82
CA ALA A 111 -25.09 -10.67 -10.67
C ALA A 111 -23.58 -10.55 -10.89
N LEU A 112 -22.80 -10.51 -9.80
CA LEU A 112 -21.34 -10.55 -9.92
C LEU A 112 -20.89 -11.86 -10.56
N SER A 113 -19.98 -11.78 -11.53
CA SER A 113 -19.51 -12.97 -12.26
C SER A 113 -18.61 -13.84 -11.36
N ASP A 114 -18.63 -15.15 -11.56
CA ASP A 114 -17.75 -16.07 -10.82
C ASP A 114 -16.28 -15.73 -11.06
N ALA A 115 -15.91 -15.38 -12.29
CA ALA A 115 -14.56 -14.96 -12.65
C ALA A 115 -14.11 -13.71 -11.87
N PHE A 116 -14.99 -12.70 -11.74
CA PHE A 116 -14.71 -11.52 -10.94
C PHE A 116 -14.54 -11.87 -9.45
N GLN A 117 -15.44 -12.69 -8.90
CA GLN A 117 -15.37 -13.09 -7.50
C GLN A 117 -14.09 -13.87 -7.17
N GLU A 118 -13.68 -14.79 -8.05
CA GLU A 118 -12.44 -15.57 -7.94
C GLU A 118 -11.18 -14.68 -8.01
N GLU A 119 -11.16 -13.69 -8.91
CA GLU A 119 -10.02 -12.78 -9.01
C GLU A 119 -9.95 -11.80 -7.83
N VAL A 120 -11.09 -11.24 -7.40
CA VAL A 120 -11.18 -10.34 -6.24
C VAL A 120 -10.75 -11.05 -4.96
N GLN A 121 -11.18 -12.29 -4.71
CA GLN A 121 -10.77 -12.99 -3.50
C GLN A 121 -9.26 -13.26 -3.47
N GLY A 122 -8.65 -13.57 -4.62
CA GLY A 122 -7.20 -13.78 -4.74
C GLY A 122 -6.40 -12.48 -4.53
N LEU A 123 -7.01 -11.33 -4.81
CA LEU A 123 -6.42 -10.01 -4.59
C LEU A 123 -6.56 -9.51 -3.14
N LEU A 124 -7.67 -9.83 -2.48
CA LEU A 124 -8.01 -9.27 -1.17
C LEU A 124 -7.63 -10.15 0.02
N SER A 125 -7.57 -11.47 -0.15
CA SER A 125 -7.35 -12.37 0.98
C SER A 125 -5.90 -12.37 1.43
N TYR A 126 -5.70 -12.22 2.74
CA TYR A 126 -4.41 -12.35 3.42
C TYR A 126 -4.11 -13.77 3.90
N ALA A 127 -4.91 -14.77 3.50
CA ALA A 127 -4.74 -16.17 3.95
C ALA A 127 -3.32 -16.72 3.72
N GLY A 128 -2.66 -16.33 2.63
CA GLY A 128 -1.28 -16.74 2.33
C GLY A 128 -0.20 -16.00 3.12
N HIS A 129 -0.53 -14.87 3.74
CA HIS A 129 0.43 -13.99 4.43
C HIS A 129 -0.26 -13.13 5.52
N PRO A 130 -0.89 -13.75 6.53
CA PRO A 130 -1.71 -13.02 7.51
C PRO A 130 -0.88 -12.09 8.41
N LEU A 131 0.40 -12.42 8.62
CA LEU A 131 1.32 -11.57 9.37
C LEU A 131 1.50 -10.20 8.72
N TYR A 132 1.46 -10.13 7.38
CA TYR A 132 1.58 -8.86 6.68
C TYR A 132 0.49 -7.89 7.16
N ALA A 133 -0.78 -8.32 7.20
CA ALA A 133 -1.87 -7.48 7.69
C ALA A 133 -1.71 -7.18 9.19
N LEU A 134 -1.36 -8.20 9.99
CA LEU A 134 -1.25 -8.08 11.44
C LEU A 134 -0.21 -7.06 11.91
N VAL A 135 0.96 -7.01 11.26
CA VAL A 135 2.07 -6.14 11.66
C VAL A 135 2.27 -4.94 10.74
N HIS A 136 1.38 -4.72 9.77
CA HIS A 136 1.54 -3.70 8.73
C HIS A 136 1.84 -2.32 9.31
N GLU A 137 1.00 -1.84 10.23
CA GLU A 137 1.14 -0.51 10.80
C GLU A 137 2.20 -0.45 11.92
N ALA A 138 2.55 -1.61 12.50
CA ALA A 138 3.56 -1.72 13.56
C ALA A 138 4.97 -1.35 13.08
N ILE A 139 5.21 -1.32 11.76
CA ILE A 139 6.47 -0.83 11.18
C ILE A 139 6.71 0.67 11.45
N TYR A 140 5.67 1.41 11.86
CA TYR A 140 5.74 2.80 12.29
C TYR A 140 5.64 2.95 13.81
N GLY A 141 5.57 1.84 14.54
CA GLY A 141 5.53 1.82 15.99
C GLY A 141 6.86 2.26 16.57
N GLN A 142 6.96 3.53 16.91
CA GLN A 142 8.10 4.13 17.59
C GLN A 142 7.59 5.06 18.70
N ASP A 143 8.35 5.12 19.79
CA ASP A 143 8.06 5.89 20.99
C ASP A 143 6.77 5.47 21.72
N HIS A 144 6.26 6.37 22.56
CA HIS A 144 5.12 6.14 23.45
C HIS A 144 3.75 6.39 22.81
N ARG A 145 3.72 6.62 21.50
CA ARG A 145 2.48 6.91 20.77
C ARG A 145 1.98 5.63 20.08
N PRO A 146 0.73 5.20 20.33
CA PRO A 146 0.16 4.05 19.64
C PRO A 146 -0.20 4.42 18.20
N THR A 147 -0.10 3.44 17.30
CA THR A 147 -0.60 3.64 15.93
C THR A 147 -2.12 3.73 15.94
N ALA A 148 -2.80 2.93 16.76
CA ALA A 148 -4.23 2.94 17.06
C ALA A 148 -5.14 3.03 15.81
N TRP A 149 -4.78 2.28 14.77
CA TRP A 149 -5.45 2.29 13.46
C TRP A 149 -5.32 3.63 12.75
N SER A 150 -4.08 4.10 12.57
CA SER A 150 -3.77 5.37 11.90
C SER A 150 -4.33 5.42 10.49
N ALA A 151 -4.26 4.33 9.72
CA ALA A 151 -4.81 4.25 8.37
C ALA A 151 -6.30 4.62 8.32
N GLU A 152 -7.10 4.05 9.22
CA GLU A 152 -8.55 4.27 9.33
C GLU A 152 -8.85 5.69 9.85
N ARG A 153 -8.16 6.13 10.91
CA ARG A 153 -8.36 7.47 11.47
C ARG A 153 -8.03 8.57 10.47
N VAL A 154 -6.88 8.46 9.80
CA VAL A 154 -6.44 9.45 8.82
C VAL A 154 -7.32 9.42 7.58
N ARG A 155 -7.90 8.27 7.20
CA ARG A 155 -8.88 8.19 6.10
C ARG A 155 -10.03 9.18 6.29
N ALA A 156 -10.47 9.40 7.53
CA ALA A 156 -11.55 10.33 7.84
C ALA A 156 -11.22 11.80 7.51
N GLU A 157 -9.94 12.16 7.40
CA GLU A 157 -9.49 13.48 6.94
C GLU A 157 -9.69 13.67 5.42
N PHE A 158 -9.94 12.60 4.66
CA PHE A 158 -10.10 12.59 3.21
C PHE A 158 -11.50 12.10 2.80
N PRO A 159 -12.56 12.93 2.98
CA PRO A 159 -13.94 12.52 2.79
C PRO A 159 -14.27 12.06 1.36
N GLN A 160 -13.46 12.39 0.36
CA GLN A 160 -13.63 11.90 -1.01
C GLN A 160 -13.40 10.38 -1.16
N PHE A 161 -12.74 9.73 -0.20
CA PHE A 161 -12.57 8.27 -0.15
C PHE A 161 -13.73 7.55 0.55
N ASP A 162 -14.72 8.28 1.06
CA ASP A 162 -15.95 7.70 1.59
C ASP A 162 -16.88 7.32 0.43
N ALA A 163 -16.98 6.02 0.15
CA ALA A 163 -17.75 5.52 -0.98
C ALA A 163 -19.23 5.88 -0.89
N ALA A 164 -19.84 5.80 0.30
CA ALA A 164 -21.25 6.11 0.48
C ALA A 164 -21.52 7.59 0.16
N LYS A 165 -20.67 8.51 0.62
CA LYS A 165 -20.80 9.94 0.27
C LYS A 165 -20.58 10.17 -1.22
N THR A 166 -19.54 9.58 -1.80
CA THR A 166 -19.20 9.78 -3.21
C THR A 166 -20.29 9.26 -4.16
N LEU A 167 -20.94 8.15 -3.81
CA LEU A 167 -22.04 7.57 -4.60
C LEU A 167 -23.33 8.40 -4.54
N THR A 168 -23.53 9.24 -3.52
CA THR A 168 -24.65 10.21 -3.52
C THR A 168 -24.48 11.36 -4.52
N GLY A 169 -23.26 11.59 -5.00
CA GLY A 169 -22.95 12.58 -6.04
C GLY A 169 -22.51 11.94 -7.36
N ASP A 170 -22.08 12.80 -8.28
CA ASP A 170 -21.63 12.41 -9.63
C ASP A 170 -20.10 12.18 -9.72
N GLY A 171 -19.38 12.25 -8.60
CA GLY A 171 -17.93 12.05 -8.55
C GLY A 171 -17.50 10.60 -8.80
N PRO A 172 -16.27 10.35 -9.28
CA PRO A 172 -15.75 9.00 -9.41
C PRO A 172 -15.55 8.35 -8.03
N LEU A 173 -15.82 7.05 -7.90
CA LEU A 173 -15.41 6.29 -6.74
C LEU A 173 -13.88 6.31 -6.64
N LEU A 174 -13.31 6.69 -5.51
CA LEU A 174 -11.86 6.59 -5.32
C LEU A 174 -11.48 5.23 -4.72
N PHE A 175 -10.50 4.55 -5.31
CA PHE A 175 -9.88 3.38 -4.71
C PHE A 175 -8.82 3.80 -3.68
N THR A 176 -8.53 2.96 -2.69
CA THR A 176 -7.48 3.18 -1.70
C THR A 176 -6.19 2.46 -2.08
N GLY A 177 -5.08 2.80 -1.42
CA GLY A 177 -3.79 2.16 -1.60
C GLY A 177 -3.48 1.10 -0.56
N GLU A 178 -2.19 0.84 -0.38
CA GLU A 178 -1.64 -0.04 0.65
C GLU A 178 -1.95 0.53 2.05
N SER A 179 -2.95 -0.05 2.71
CA SER A 179 -3.38 0.33 4.05
C SER A 179 -4.12 -0.83 4.70
N ILE A 180 -3.98 -1.00 6.01
CA ILE A 180 -4.70 -2.02 6.78
C ILE A 180 -5.66 -1.34 7.75
N HIS A 181 -6.90 -1.82 7.79
CA HIS A 181 -7.98 -1.23 8.57
C HIS A 181 -8.65 -2.28 9.49
N PRO A 182 -9.30 -1.88 10.59
CA PRO A 182 -9.93 -2.81 11.52
C PRO A 182 -10.94 -3.75 10.86
N TRP A 183 -11.74 -3.25 9.91
CA TRP A 183 -12.79 -4.01 9.23
C TRP A 183 -12.25 -5.18 8.39
N MET A 184 -10.96 -5.17 8.03
CA MET A 184 -10.32 -6.29 7.31
C MET A 184 -10.29 -7.54 8.18
N PHE A 185 -10.15 -7.39 9.50
CA PHE A 185 -10.18 -8.49 10.47
C PHE A 185 -11.60 -9.03 10.72
N ASP A 186 -12.64 -8.36 10.24
CA ASP A 186 -14.00 -8.92 10.17
C ASP A 186 -14.28 -9.56 8.81
N SER A 187 -13.76 -8.94 7.74
CA SER A 187 -14.12 -9.29 6.37
C SER A 187 -13.41 -10.56 5.91
N ASP A 188 -12.11 -10.70 6.18
CA ASP A 188 -11.31 -11.86 5.81
C ASP A 188 -11.38 -12.97 6.87
N PRO A 189 -11.92 -14.16 6.55
CA PRO A 189 -11.95 -15.29 7.46
C PRO A 189 -10.58 -15.68 8.03
N ALA A 190 -9.49 -15.49 7.27
CA ALA A 190 -8.14 -15.80 7.71
C ALA A 190 -7.61 -14.83 8.78
N LEU A 191 -8.13 -13.60 8.83
CA LEU A 191 -7.73 -12.58 9.78
C LEU A 191 -8.60 -12.56 11.04
N ARG A 192 -9.86 -13.02 10.98
CA ARG A 192 -10.78 -13.04 12.14
C ARG A 192 -10.18 -13.61 13.43
N PRO A 193 -9.44 -14.73 13.43
CA PRO A 193 -8.83 -15.25 14.65
C PRO A 193 -7.75 -14.34 15.26
N LEU A 194 -7.20 -13.41 14.48
CA LEU A 194 -6.14 -12.49 14.88
C LEU A 194 -6.66 -11.13 15.33
N ARG A 195 -7.98 -10.91 15.31
CA ARG A 195 -8.61 -9.61 15.61
C ARG A 195 -8.16 -9.03 16.95
N GLU A 196 -8.22 -9.81 18.03
CA GLU A 196 -7.78 -9.36 19.36
C GLU A 196 -6.30 -8.97 19.36
N THR A 197 -5.44 -9.79 18.75
CA THR A 197 -4.01 -9.49 18.62
C THR A 197 -3.77 -8.20 17.85
N ALA A 198 -4.53 -7.94 16.79
CA ALA A 198 -4.43 -6.72 16.01
C ALA A 198 -4.80 -5.47 16.83
N GLU A 199 -5.87 -5.54 17.64
CA GLU A 199 -6.24 -4.46 18.57
C GLU A 199 -5.14 -4.22 19.62
N LEU A 200 -4.54 -5.27 20.17
CA LEU A 200 -3.43 -5.16 21.13
C LEU A 200 -2.21 -4.50 20.51
N LEU A 201 -1.88 -4.84 19.26
CA LEU A 201 -0.76 -4.22 18.53
C LEU A 201 -1.05 -2.75 18.21
N ALA A 202 -2.26 -2.43 17.75
CA ALA A 202 -2.66 -1.06 17.46
C ALA A 202 -2.65 -0.18 18.72
N ALA A 203 -3.03 -0.71 19.88
CA ALA A 203 -3.04 0.02 21.16
C ALA A 203 -1.66 0.12 21.83
N ARG A 204 -0.63 -0.55 21.31
CA ARG A 204 0.68 -0.67 21.95
C ARG A 204 1.44 0.66 22.01
N THR A 205 2.03 0.99 23.17
CA THR A 205 2.74 2.25 23.44
C THR A 205 4.15 2.08 24.01
N ASP A 206 4.66 0.85 24.12
CA ASP A 206 5.98 0.53 24.67
C ASP A 206 6.97 0.17 23.56
N TRP A 207 6.82 0.77 22.37
CA TRP A 207 7.74 0.55 21.28
C TRP A 207 9.11 1.14 21.60
N ARG A 208 10.16 0.40 21.26
CA ARG A 208 11.53 0.92 21.28
C ARG A 208 11.80 1.66 19.98
N PRO A 209 12.72 2.63 19.97
CA PRO A 209 13.16 3.28 18.73
C PRO A 209 13.54 2.23 17.68
N LEU A 210 12.98 2.39 16.47
CA LEU A 210 13.22 1.47 15.35
C LEU A 210 14.62 1.68 14.74
N TYR A 211 15.12 2.91 14.82
CA TYR A 211 16.37 3.34 14.23
C TYR A 211 17.20 4.14 15.24
N ASP A 212 18.51 3.94 15.19
CA ASP A 212 19.54 4.74 15.85
C ASP A 212 20.02 5.82 14.87
N ALA A 213 19.48 7.02 15.01
CA ALA A 213 19.75 8.13 14.10
C ALA A 213 21.22 8.59 14.14
N ASP A 214 21.85 8.58 15.32
CA ASP A 214 23.25 8.97 15.48
C ASP A 214 24.18 7.99 14.78
N ARG A 215 23.89 6.68 14.90
CA ARG A 215 24.67 5.65 14.20
C ARG A 215 24.48 5.69 12.70
N LEU A 216 23.27 5.99 12.22
CA LEU A 216 22.99 6.20 10.79
C LEU A 216 23.73 7.44 10.24
N ALA A 217 23.77 8.54 11.01
CA ALA A 217 24.51 9.75 10.65
C ALA A 217 26.03 9.54 10.66
N ALA A 218 26.53 8.59 11.45
CA ALA A 218 27.93 8.19 11.46
C ALA A 218 28.27 7.05 10.49
N ASN A 219 27.33 6.58 9.68
CA ASN A 219 27.48 5.40 8.83
C ASN A 219 28.75 5.41 7.95
N GLU A 220 29.41 4.26 7.86
CA GLU A 220 30.60 4.02 7.02
C GLU A 220 30.38 2.91 5.98
N VAL A 221 29.29 2.15 6.10
CA VAL A 221 28.94 1.09 5.15
C VAL A 221 28.51 1.74 3.83
N PRO A 222 29.00 1.29 2.65
CA PRO A 222 28.47 1.76 1.37
C PRO A 222 26.98 1.44 1.24
N VAL A 223 26.15 2.46 0.97
CA VAL A 223 24.70 2.28 0.81
C VAL A 223 24.23 2.86 -0.51
N ALA A 224 23.42 2.11 -1.23
CA ALA A 224 22.70 2.59 -2.41
C ALA A 224 21.19 2.34 -2.25
N ALA A 225 20.36 3.31 -2.65
CA ALA A 225 18.91 3.21 -2.58
C ALA A 225 18.24 3.62 -3.90
N ALA A 226 17.32 2.80 -4.40
CA ALA A 226 16.39 3.19 -5.45
C ALA A 226 15.18 3.89 -4.82
N VAL A 227 14.90 5.10 -5.31
CA VAL A 227 13.73 5.89 -4.91
C VAL A 227 12.91 6.14 -6.17
N TYR A 228 11.73 5.54 -6.24
CA TYR A 228 10.81 5.77 -7.34
C TYR A 228 10.09 7.11 -7.09
N HIS A 229 10.10 8.00 -8.08
CA HIS A 229 9.67 9.38 -7.87
C HIS A 229 8.13 9.52 -7.81
N ASP A 230 7.37 8.69 -8.51
CA ASP A 230 5.90 8.64 -8.40
C ASP A 230 5.39 7.39 -7.64
N ASP A 231 6.15 6.90 -6.66
CA ASP A 231 5.78 5.74 -5.85
C ASP A 231 4.48 5.98 -5.06
N MET A 232 3.52 5.06 -5.21
CA MET A 232 2.25 5.14 -4.50
C MET A 232 2.41 4.82 -3.00
N TYR A 233 3.22 3.81 -2.67
CA TYR A 233 3.29 3.25 -1.32
C TYR A 233 4.27 4.05 -0.45
N VAL A 234 5.45 4.38 -0.97
CA VAL A 234 6.50 5.04 -0.19
C VAL A 234 6.70 6.48 -0.65
N ASP A 235 6.53 7.43 0.27
CA ASP A 235 6.68 8.84 -0.06
C ASP A 235 8.12 9.19 -0.45
N THR A 236 8.28 9.80 -1.63
CA THR A 236 9.58 10.23 -2.16
C THR A 236 10.23 11.29 -1.28
N ALA A 237 9.47 12.25 -0.74
CA ALA A 237 10.05 13.28 0.12
C ALA A 237 10.52 12.70 1.46
N HIS A 238 9.79 11.75 2.05
CA HIS A 238 10.19 11.00 3.25
C HIS A 238 11.46 10.20 2.96
N SER A 239 11.49 9.48 1.83
CA SER A 239 12.65 8.71 1.40
C SER A 239 13.89 9.58 1.26
N LEU A 240 13.78 10.75 0.62
CA LEU A 240 14.89 11.68 0.42
C LEU A 240 15.34 12.34 1.73
N ARG A 241 14.45 12.55 2.71
CA ARG A 241 14.85 13.00 4.06
C ARG A 241 15.67 11.92 4.76
N THR A 242 15.22 10.67 4.76
CA THR A 242 15.98 9.54 5.31
C THR A 242 17.33 9.38 4.62
N ALA A 243 17.36 9.48 3.28
CA ALA A 243 18.60 9.38 2.51
C ALA A 243 19.66 10.38 2.97
N ARG A 244 19.27 11.63 3.24
CA ARG A 244 20.18 12.69 3.71
C ARG A 244 20.68 12.47 5.13
N ALA A 245 19.94 11.74 5.96
CA ALA A 245 20.31 11.44 7.34
C ALA A 245 21.33 10.29 7.44
N ILE A 246 21.46 9.45 6.40
CA ILE A 246 22.40 8.33 6.38
C ILE A 246 23.68 8.75 5.66
N ARG A 247 24.80 8.84 6.39
CA ARG A 247 26.09 9.23 5.80
C ARG A 247 26.51 8.25 4.71
N GLY A 248 26.94 8.78 3.57
CA GLY A 248 27.47 8.00 2.46
C GLY A 248 26.41 7.27 1.62
N LEU A 249 25.11 7.41 1.93
CA LEU A 249 24.04 6.82 1.12
C LEU A 249 23.91 7.53 -0.22
N ARG A 250 23.85 6.74 -1.29
CA ARG A 250 23.64 7.22 -2.66
C ARG A 250 22.27 6.85 -3.18
N THR A 251 21.53 7.84 -3.66
CA THR A 251 20.18 7.62 -4.22
C THR A 251 20.22 7.55 -5.74
N TRP A 252 19.50 6.59 -6.31
CA TRP A 252 19.02 6.65 -7.68
C TRP A 252 17.53 7.01 -7.65
N VAL A 253 17.22 8.27 -7.94
CA VAL A 253 15.84 8.75 -8.06
C VAL A 253 15.40 8.59 -9.52
N THR A 254 14.29 7.90 -9.76
CA THR A 254 13.86 7.56 -11.13
C THR A 254 12.34 7.49 -11.27
N ASP A 255 11.86 7.86 -12.46
CA ASP A 255 10.47 7.67 -12.93
C ASP A 255 10.37 6.50 -13.93
N GLU A 256 11.45 5.75 -14.16
CA GLU A 256 11.45 4.62 -15.11
C GLU A 256 10.58 3.44 -14.62
N PHE A 257 10.39 3.34 -13.30
CA PHE A 257 9.69 2.23 -12.67
C PHE A 257 8.71 2.73 -11.61
N GLU A 258 7.65 1.95 -11.41
CA GLU A 258 6.82 2.01 -10.22
C GLU A 258 7.47 1.20 -9.08
N HIS A 259 6.76 1.01 -7.97
CA HIS A 259 7.30 0.34 -6.78
C HIS A 259 7.82 -1.08 -7.05
N ASP A 260 7.29 -1.75 -8.08
CA ASP A 260 7.72 -3.09 -8.48
C ASP A 260 8.95 -3.11 -9.39
N GLY A 261 9.73 -2.03 -9.44
CA GLY A 261 10.88 -1.86 -10.32
C GLY A 261 11.93 -2.97 -10.25
N VAL A 262 12.16 -3.60 -9.09
CA VAL A 262 13.06 -4.77 -9.00
C VAL A 262 12.53 -5.96 -9.81
N ARG A 263 11.23 -6.21 -9.74
CA ARG A 263 10.57 -7.29 -10.46
C ARG A 263 10.45 -6.96 -11.95
N ALA A 264 10.12 -5.72 -12.29
CA ALA A 264 9.90 -5.27 -13.66
C ALA A 264 11.21 -5.04 -14.42
N GLY A 265 12.22 -4.47 -13.78
CA GLY A 265 13.52 -4.12 -14.38
C GLY A 265 14.52 -5.27 -14.44
N GLY A 266 14.20 -6.43 -13.85
CA GLY A 266 15.09 -7.58 -13.77
C GLY A 266 16.44 -7.21 -13.14
N PRO A 267 17.59 -7.63 -13.73
CA PRO A 267 18.89 -7.34 -13.14
C PRO A 267 19.26 -5.85 -13.17
N ARG A 268 18.64 -5.03 -14.03
CA ARG A 268 19.05 -3.62 -14.25
C ARG A 268 19.02 -2.79 -12.97
N VAL A 269 17.99 -2.98 -12.14
CA VAL A 269 17.87 -2.23 -10.88
C VAL A 269 18.96 -2.63 -9.90
N LEU A 270 19.21 -3.94 -9.77
CA LEU A 270 20.24 -4.44 -8.87
C LEU A 270 21.64 -4.06 -9.33
N ASP A 271 21.95 -4.23 -10.63
CA ASP A 271 23.25 -3.88 -11.21
C ASP A 271 23.57 -2.40 -11.02
N ARG A 272 22.58 -1.52 -11.24
CA ARG A 272 22.74 -0.08 -11.02
C ARG A 272 23.06 0.24 -9.57
N LEU A 273 22.35 -0.38 -8.63
CA LEU A 273 22.58 -0.15 -7.19
C LEU A 273 23.92 -0.73 -6.72
N LEU A 274 24.34 -1.88 -7.25
CA LEU A 274 25.65 -2.45 -6.96
C LEU A 274 26.79 -1.56 -7.49
N ALA A 275 26.69 -1.06 -8.72
CA ALA A 275 27.64 -0.09 -9.26
C ALA A 275 27.69 1.18 -8.39
N LEU A 276 26.52 1.65 -7.91
CA LEU A 276 26.45 2.75 -6.95
C LEU A 276 27.09 2.40 -5.62
N THR A 277 27.11 1.16 -5.14
CA THR A 277 27.86 0.85 -3.90
C THR A 277 29.38 0.85 -4.09
N ARG A 278 29.87 0.75 -5.33
CA ARG A 278 31.29 0.57 -5.68
C ARG A 278 31.97 1.81 -6.27
N ASP A 279 31.26 2.93 -6.39
CA ASP A 279 31.73 4.12 -7.13
C ASP A 279 31.94 3.87 -8.64
N GLU A 280 31.15 2.97 -9.23
CA GLU A 280 31.27 2.52 -10.63
C GLU A 280 30.11 3.01 -11.54
N ALA A 281 29.26 3.91 -11.03
CA ALA A 281 27.96 4.27 -11.61
C ALA A 281 27.92 5.60 -12.38
#